data_AF-A0A966TWR5-F1
#
_entry.id   AF-A0A966TWR5-F1
#
_cell.length_a   1.000
_cell.length_b   1.000
_cell.length_c   1.000
_cell.angle_alpha   90.00
_cell.angle_beta   90.00
_cell.angle_gamma   90.00
#
_symmetry.space_group_name_H-M   'P 1'
#
loop_
_entity.id
_entity.type
_entity.pdbx_description
1 polymer ?
#
loop_
_entity_poly.entity_id
_entity_poly.type
_entity_poly.pdbx_seq_one_letter_code
_entity_poly.pdbx_strand_id
1 'polypeptide(L)' 'MTLESLTIFLGWTALINIAVLLFSTVMVLAIRERISKIHAKLFGLDQADVGRAYFQYLAQYKIAILVFNIAPYLALRIMA' A
#
# COMPACT_ATOMS: atom_id res chain seq x y z
N MET A 1 -25.18 8.86 7.17
CA MET A 1 -24.34 8.42 6.04
C MET A 1 -25.16 7.44 5.21
N THR A 2 -25.26 7.62 3.90
CA THR A 2 -26.01 6.69 3.02
C THR A 2 -25.08 5.58 2.50
N LEU A 3 -25.66 4.47 2.03
CA LEU A 3 -24.90 3.40 1.36
C LEU A 3 -24.15 3.94 0.13
N GLU A 4 -24.75 4.89 -0.59
CA GLU A 4 -24.11 5.60 -1.71
C GLU A 4 -22.88 6.38 -1.27
N SER A 5 -23.00 7.24 -0.23
CA SER A 5 -21.86 8.01 0.27
C SER A 5 -20.72 7.11 0.77
N LEU A 6 -21.04 6.00 1.43
CA LEU A 6 -20.05 5.03 1.90
C LEU A 6 -19.37 4.30 0.73
N THR A 7 -20.12 3.94 -0.31
CA THR A 7 -19.59 3.29 -1.52
C THR A 7 -18.61 4.21 -2.24
N ILE A 8 -18.97 5.49 -2.40
CA ILE A 8 -18.09 6.51 -3.01
C ILE A 8 -16.83 6.70 -2.17
N PHE A 9 -16.96 6.81 -0.85
CA PHE A 9 -15.82 6.95 0.05
C PHE A 9 -14.88 5.75 -0.02
N LEU A 10 -15.40 4.52 0.05
CA LEU A 10 -14.58 3.31 -0.06
C LEU A 10 -13.92 3.17 -1.44
N GLY A 11 -14.59 3.61 -2.50
CA GLY A 11 -14.03 3.66 -3.85
C GLY A 11 -12.82 4.59 -3.95
N TRP A 12 -12.95 5.83 -3.45
CA TRP A 12 -11.83 6.80 -3.45
C TRP A 12 -10.68 6.37 -2.54
N THR A 13 -10.98 5.85 -1.36
CA THR A 13 -9.93 5.34 -0.46
C THR A 13 -9.19 4.14 -1.08
N ALA A 14 -9.89 3.21 -1.77
CA ALA A 14 -9.24 2.15 -2.52
C ALA A 14 -8.31 2.70 -3.60
N LEU A 15 -8.79 3.64 -4.42
CA LEU A 15 -8.01 4.23 -5.52
C LEU A 15 -6.74 4.93 -5.02
N ILE A 16 -6.87 5.76 -3.98
CA ILE A 16 -5.73 6.50 -3.40
C ILE A 16 -4.69 5.51 -2.85
N ASN A 17 -5.11 4.51 -2.08
CA ASN A 17 -4.16 3.57 -1.50
C ASN A 17 -3.49 2.68 -2.56
N ILE A 18 -4.21 2.28 -3.62
CA ILE A 18 -3.63 1.58 -4.77
C ILE A 18 -2.57 2.46 -5.46
N ALA A 19 -2.85 3.75 -5.68
CA ALA A 19 -1.89 4.67 -6.27
C ALA A 19 -0.62 4.80 -5.41
N VAL A 20 -0.77 4.89 -4.08
CA VAL A 20 0.37 4.91 -3.14
C VAL A 20 1.15 3.59 -3.19
N LEU A 21 0.48 2.44 -3.24
CA LEU A 21 1.12 1.13 -3.34
C LEU A 21 1.92 1.00 -4.66
N LEU A 22 1.33 1.42 -5.78
CA LEU A 22 1.99 1.40 -7.09
C LEU A 22 3.20 2.33 -7.12
N PHE A 23 3.04 3.57 -6.65
CA PHE A 23 4.13 4.54 -6.54
C PHE A 23 5.27 3.98 -5.67
N SER A 24 4.94 3.45 -4.49
CA SER A 24 5.92 2.84 -3.59
C SER A 24 6.64 1.66 -4.23
N THR A 25 5.90 0.81 -4.96
CA THR A 25 6.47 -0.33 -5.69
C THR A 25 7.45 0.13 -6.76
N VAL A 26 7.07 1.12 -7.58
CA VAL A 26 7.94 1.68 -8.61
C VAL A 26 9.19 2.29 -7.99
N MET A 27 9.06 3.07 -6.91
CA MET A 27 10.21 3.66 -6.22
C MET A 27 11.15 2.58 -5.65
N VAL A 28 10.61 1.57 -5.00
CA VAL A 28 11.41 0.46 -4.44
C VAL A 28 12.13 -0.30 -5.56
N LEU A 29 11.52 -0.51 -6.72
CA LEU A 29 12.14 -1.24 -7.83
C LEU A 29 13.17 -0.37 -8.61
N ALA A 30 12.84 0.89 -8.90
CA ALA A 30 13.65 1.77 -9.75
C ALA A 30 14.90 2.31 -9.05
N ILE A 31 14.83 2.58 -7.73
CA ILE A 31 15.95 3.18 -6.98
C ILE A 31 16.39 2.32 -5.80
N ARG A 32 16.09 1.01 -5.83
CA ARG A 32 16.30 0.06 -4.72
C ARG A 32 17.65 0.20 -4.03
N GLU A 33 18.73 0.15 -4.80
CA GLU A 33 20.09 0.12 -4.25
C GLU A 33 20.43 1.41 -3.53
N ARG A 34 20.13 2.56 -4.15
CA ARG A 34 20.42 3.88 -3.58
C ARG A 34 19.59 4.13 -2.32
N ILE A 35 18.28 3.88 -2.38
CA ILE A 35 17.40 4.13 -1.24
C ILE A 35 17.66 3.16 -0.09
N SER A 36 18.01 1.90 -0.38
CA SER A 36 18.34 0.93 0.67
C SER A 36 19.63 1.30 1.39
N LYS A 37 20.66 1.80 0.69
CA LYS A 37 21.89 2.31 1.33
C LYS A 37 21.64 3.51 2.23
N ILE A 38 20.80 4.45 1.79
CA ILE A 38 20.45 5.64 2.57
C ILE A 38 19.72 5.22 3.85
N HIS A 39 18.66 4.41 3.75
CA HIS A 39 17.90 3.97 4.91
C HIS A 39 18.72 3.05 5.83
N ALA A 40 19.56 2.16 5.28
CA ALA A 40 20.50 1.36 6.06
C ALA A 40 21.39 2.23 6.95
N LYS A 41 21.98 3.28 6.37
CA LYS A 41 22.83 4.23 7.12
C LYS A 41 22.04 5.05 8.13
N LEU A 42 20.84 5.52 7.78
CA LEU A 42 20.01 6.34 8.68
C LEU A 42 19.55 5.57 9.92
N PHE A 43 19.29 4.27 9.78
CA PHE A 43 18.75 3.43 10.84
C PHE A 43 19.76 2.44 11.45
N GLY A 44 21.01 2.45 10.99
CA GLY A 44 22.04 1.50 11.46
C GLY A 44 21.70 0.04 11.14
N LEU A 45 21.08 -0.21 9.99
CA LEU A 45 20.63 -1.53 9.55
C LEU A 45 21.50 -2.07 8.41
N ASP A 46 21.51 -3.39 8.26
CA ASP A 46 22.07 -4.01 7.05
C ASP A 46 21.17 -3.72 5.84
N GLN A 47 21.80 -3.52 4.68
CA GLN A 47 21.06 -3.24 3.43
C GLN A 47 20.10 -4.38 3.05
N ALA A 48 20.45 -5.63 3.41
CA ALA A 48 19.60 -6.80 3.20
C ALA A 48 18.30 -6.72 4.03
N ASP A 49 18.39 -6.25 5.27
CA ASP A 49 17.23 -6.08 6.15
C ASP A 49 16.30 -4.98 5.65
N VAL A 50 16.86 -3.88 5.14
CA VAL A 50 16.07 -2.82 4.48
C VAL A 50 15.30 -3.37 3.28
N GLY A 51 15.95 -4.22 2.47
CA GLY A 51 15.30 -4.89 1.34
C GLY A 51 14.14 -5.79 1.77
N ARG A 52 14.32 -6.58 2.84
CA ARG A 52 13.27 -7.42 3.43
C ARG A 52 12.13 -6.58 3.97
N ALA A 53 12.43 -5.47 4.65
CA ALA A 53 11.44 -4.55 5.21
C ALA A 53 10.58 -3.90 4.11
N TYR A 54 11.16 -3.51 2.97
CA TYR A 54 10.36 -2.98 1.84
C TYR A 54 9.41 -4.03 1.26
N PHE A 55 9.88 -5.27 1.08
CA PHE A 55 9.00 -6.34 0.60
C PHE A 55 7.84 -6.58 1.58
N GLN A 56 8.13 -6.63 2.88
CA GLN A 56 7.11 -6.77 3.93
C GLN A 56 6.12 -5.59 3.92
N TYR A 57 6.62 -4.36 3.83
CA TYR A 57 5.78 -3.16 3.72
C TYR A 57 4.81 -3.25 2.54
N LEU A 58 5.30 -3.57 1.33
CA LEU A 58 4.45 -3.69 0.13
C LEU A 58 3.41 -4.81 0.29
N ALA A 59 3.79 -5.95 0.87
CA ALA A 59 2.89 -7.07 1.09
C ALA A 59 1.80 -6.74 2.12
N GLN A 60 2.17 -6.17 3.27
CA GLN A 60 1.25 -5.79 4.33
C GLN A 60 0.31 -4.67 3.88
N TYR A 61 0.82 -3.67 3.17
CA TYR A 61 0.01 -2.57 2.65
C TYR A 61 -1.00 -3.07 1.60
N LYS A 62 -0.60 -4.02 0.75
CA LYS A 62 -1.52 -4.70 -0.18
C LYS A 62 -2.64 -5.43 0.56
N ILE A 63 -2.33 -6.16 1.63
CA ILE A 63 -3.33 -6.85 2.46
C ILE A 63 -4.29 -5.84 3.09
N ALA A 64 -3.78 -4.73 3.65
CA ALA A 64 -4.62 -3.69 4.25
C ALA A 64 -5.62 -3.11 3.25
N ILE A 65 -5.19 -2.80 2.02
CA ILE A 65 -6.07 -2.31 0.95
C ILE A 65 -7.16 -3.33 0.61
N LEU A 66 -6.79 -4.61 0.51
CA LEU A 66 -7.74 -5.68 0.18
C LEU A 66 -8.82 -5.81 1.27
N VAL A 67 -8.41 -5.83 2.54
CA VAL A 67 -9.30 -6.07 3.68
C VAL A 67 -10.16 -4.84 4.01
N PHE A 68 -9.58 -3.64 4.01
CA PHE A 68 -10.25 -2.43 4.53
C PHE A 68 -10.85 -1.53 3.45
N ASN A 69 -10.49 -1.69 2.17
CA ASN A 69 -11.02 -0.86 1.10
C ASN A 69 -11.76 -1.69 0.05
N ILE A 70 -11.09 -2.67 -0.57
CA ILE A 70 -11.64 -3.40 -1.72
C ILE A 70 -12.77 -4.34 -1.29
N ALA A 71 -12.54 -5.21 -0.30
CA ALA A 71 -13.57 -6.14 0.19
C ALA A 71 -14.87 -5.43 0.63
N PRO A 72 -14.83 -4.38 1.48
CA PRO A 72 -16.06 -3.68 1.87
C PRO A 72 -16.68 -2.87 0.73
N TYR A 73 -15.89 -2.32 -0.19
CA TYR A 73 -16.43 -1.67 -1.40
C TYR A 73 -17.21 -2.66 -2.27
N LEU A 74 -16.65 -3.86 -2.51
CA LEU A 74 -17.31 -4.91 -3.28
C LEU A 74 -18.58 -5.39 -2.57
N ALA A 75 -18.55 -5.55 -1.24
CA ALA A 75 -19.74 -5.92 -0.48
C ALA A 75 -20.88 -4.92 -0.70
N LEU A 76 -20.61 -3.61 -0.63
CA LEU A 76 -21.63 -2.57 -0.88
C LEU A 76 -22.15 -2.60 -2.32
N ARG A 77 -21.27 -2.82 -3.30
CA ARG A 77 -21.64 -2.95 -4.72
C ARG A 77 -22.47 -4.21 -5.03
N ILE A 78 -22.41 -5.23 -4.18
CA ILE A 78 -23.22 -6.45 -4.28
C ILE A 78 -24.58 -6.27 -3.60
N MET A 79 -24.61 -5.53 -2.49
CA MET A 79 -25.84 -5.28 -1.73
C MET A 79 -26.81 -4.31 -2.43
N ALA A 80 -26.29 -3.42 -3.27
CA ALA A 80 -27.02 -2.31 -3.89
C ALA A 80 -27.26 -2.54 -5.39
#